data_AF-A0A7Z2T3F2-F1
#
_entry.id   AF-A0A7Z2T3F2-F1
#
_cell.length_a   1.000
_cell.length_b   1.000
_cell.length_c   1.000
_cell.angle_alpha   90.00
_cell.angle_beta   90.00
_cell.angle_gamma   90.00
#
_symmetry.space_group_name_H-M   'P 1'
#
loop_
_entity.id
_entity.type
_entity.pdbx_description
1 polymer ?
#
loop_
_entity_poly.entity_id
_entity_poly.type
_entity_poly.pdbx_seq_one_letter_code
_entity_poly.pdbx_strand_id
1 'polypeptide(L)'
;MQKILLASTALLAFSISFSTQSAMSYSLSCTLKASNDRFVYFPEQLIYQSDQFAVFHNFKGRVVTQVDLKTDQMIRTTYIGEPFDPEYQILFGSCANANTTLSLWLTEQQLDNPTL
;
A
#
# COMPACT_ATOMS: atom_id res chain seq x y z
N MET A 1 13.84 17.18 -62.90
CA MET A 1 12.58 16.43 -63.11
C MET A 1 12.66 15.24 -62.16
N GLN A 2 11.88 15.11 -61.08
CA GLN A 2 10.43 14.97 -60.99
C GLN A 2 10.00 15.41 -59.58
N LYS A 3 8.94 16.22 -59.48
CA LYS A 3 8.26 16.54 -58.22
C LYS A 3 7.42 15.34 -57.81
N ILE A 4 7.44 14.94 -56.53
CA ILE A 4 6.39 14.10 -55.94
C ILE A 4 5.81 14.86 -54.74
N LEU A 5 4.64 15.43 -55.00
CA LEU A 5 3.69 15.98 -54.05
C LEU A 5 2.89 14.81 -53.48
N LEU A 6 2.93 14.53 -52.18
CA LEU A 6 1.96 13.63 -51.55
C LEU A 6 1.61 14.07 -50.12
N ALA A 7 0.38 14.58 -50.03
CA ALA A 7 -0.60 14.39 -48.97
C ALA A 7 -0.23 14.77 -47.52
N SER A 8 -0.66 15.98 -47.14
CA SER A 8 -0.97 16.37 -45.76
C SER A 8 -1.90 15.36 -45.10
N THR A 9 -1.35 14.48 -44.27
CA THR A 9 -2.12 13.70 -43.30
C THR A 9 -2.09 14.47 -41.99
N ALA A 10 -3.18 15.20 -41.72
CA ALA A 10 -3.43 15.78 -40.41
C ALA A 10 -3.56 14.63 -39.40
N LEU A 11 -2.50 14.38 -38.63
CA LEU A 11 -2.56 13.54 -37.44
C LEU A 11 -3.52 14.20 -36.45
N LEU A 12 -4.72 13.64 -36.33
CA LEU A 12 -5.61 13.86 -35.19
C LEU A 12 -4.92 13.30 -33.95
N ALA A 13 -4.18 14.15 -33.24
CA ALA A 13 -3.68 13.87 -31.91
C ALA A 13 -4.89 13.81 -30.96
N PHE A 14 -5.45 12.61 -30.77
CA PHE A 14 -6.38 12.34 -29.68
C PHE A 14 -5.56 12.37 -28.38
N SER A 15 -5.52 13.54 -27.74
CA SER A 15 -4.96 13.71 -26.39
C SER A 15 -5.86 12.94 -25.43
N ILE A 16 -5.57 11.65 -25.22
CA ILE A 16 -6.17 10.91 -24.12
C ILE A 16 -5.52 11.48 -22.86
N SER A 17 -6.15 12.50 -22.28
CA SER A 17 -5.81 12.97 -20.94
C SER A 17 -6.19 11.85 -19.97
N PHE A 18 -5.28 10.91 -19.76
CA PHE A 18 -5.33 10.06 -18.59
C PHE A 18 -5.10 10.96 -17.38
N SER A 19 -6.18 11.40 -16.75
CA SER A 19 -6.13 11.97 -15.41
C SER A 19 -5.64 10.85 -14.49
N THR A 20 -4.34 10.74 -14.26
CA THR A 20 -3.84 9.97 -13.13
C THR A 20 -4.19 10.81 -11.90
N GLN A 21 -5.41 10.64 -11.40
CA GLN A 21 -5.80 11.13 -10.10
C GLN A 21 -4.95 10.35 -9.10
N SER A 22 -3.80 10.88 -8.73
CA SER A 22 -2.99 10.28 -7.68
C SER A 22 -3.77 10.49 -6.39
N ALA A 23 -4.52 9.47 -5.96
CA ALA A 23 -5.01 9.42 -4.59
C ALA A 23 -3.78 9.58 -3.69
N MET A 24 -3.73 10.66 -2.92
CA MET A 24 -2.66 10.90 -1.97
C MET A 24 -2.87 9.94 -0.79
N SER A 25 -2.59 8.65 -0.99
CA SER A 25 -2.72 7.67 0.08
C SER A 25 -1.72 8.02 1.16
N TYR A 26 -2.22 8.40 2.34
CA TYR A 26 -1.42 8.39 3.56
C TYR A 26 -0.84 6.97 3.74
N SER A 27 0.37 6.84 4.26
CA SER A 27 0.96 5.52 4.53
C SER A 27 1.11 5.31 6.03
N LEU A 28 0.95 4.07 6.48
CA LEU A 28 1.22 3.70 7.85
C LEU A 28 2.70 3.34 7.96
N SER A 29 3.45 4.07 8.77
CA SER A 29 4.87 3.79 8.97
C SER A 29 5.12 3.20 10.35
N CYS A 30 5.84 2.08 10.38
CA CYS A 30 6.21 1.37 11.60
C CYS A 30 7.72 1.21 11.68
N THR A 31 8.28 1.40 12.87
CA THR A 31 9.72 1.35 13.14
C THR A 31 10.04 0.08 13.93
N LEU A 32 11.05 -0.66 13.48
CA LEU A 32 11.55 -1.84 14.15
C LEU A 32 12.29 -1.45 15.42
N LYS A 33 11.97 -2.10 16.54
CA LYS A 33 12.60 -1.83 17.83
C LYS A 33 14.09 -2.14 17.85
N ALA A 34 14.52 -3.14 17.08
CA ALA A 34 15.89 -3.67 17.12
C ALA A 34 16.91 -2.89 16.27
N SER A 35 16.47 -2.20 15.21
CA SER A 35 17.39 -1.60 14.22
C SER A 35 16.97 -0.23 13.67
N ASN A 36 15.85 0.34 14.12
CA ASN A 36 15.21 1.52 13.53
C ASN A 36 14.79 1.38 12.05
N ASP A 37 14.84 0.16 11.49
CA ASP A 37 14.32 -0.10 10.15
C ASP A 37 12.84 0.25 10.08
N ARG A 38 12.39 0.79 8.93
CA ARG A 38 11.01 1.20 8.74
C ARG A 38 10.27 0.27 7.78
N PHE A 39 9.09 -0.14 8.18
CA PHE A 39 8.10 -0.79 7.33
C PHE A 39 6.99 0.20 7.03
N VAL A 40 6.52 0.22 5.78
CA VAL A 40 5.49 1.14 5.30
C VAL A 40 4.36 0.33 4.70
N TYR A 41 3.14 0.62 5.13
CA TYR A 41 1.92 -0.06 4.69
C TYR A 41 0.96 0.91 4.00
N PHE A 42 0.24 0.39 3.01
CA PHE A 42 -0.77 1.10 2.22
C PHE A 42 -2.14 0.44 2.36
N PRO A 43 -3.24 1.13 2.03
CA PRO A 43 -4.60 0.60 2.16
C PRO A 43 -4.82 -0.77 1.52
N GLU A 44 -4.21 -1.03 0.36
CA GLU A 44 -4.36 -2.28 -0.40
C GLU A 44 -3.75 -3.50 0.32
N GLN A 45 -2.93 -3.25 1.34
CA GLN A 45 -2.26 -4.29 2.12
C GLN A 45 -3.02 -4.63 3.40
N LEU A 46 -4.01 -3.82 3.78
CA LEU A 46 -4.87 -4.06 4.93
C LEU A 46 -5.86 -5.17 4.59
N ILE A 47 -5.81 -6.27 5.35
CA ILE A 47 -6.69 -7.44 5.13
C ILE A 47 -7.71 -7.66 6.24
N TYR A 48 -7.51 -7.02 7.40
CA TYR A 48 -8.43 -7.06 8.51
C TYR A 48 -8.24 -5.84 9.41
N GLN A 49 -9.34 -5.30 9.93
CA GLN A 49 -9.35 -4.24 10.93
C GLN A 49 -10.48 -4.48 11.93
N SER A 50 -10.20 -4.17 13.20
CA SER A 50 -11.12 -4.17 14.33
C SER A 50 -10.77 -2.99 15.25
N ASP A 51 -11.49 -2.84 16.35
CA ASP A 51 -11.19 -1.79 17.36
C ASP A 51 -9.83 -1.98 18.06
N GLN A 52 -9.30 -3.20 18.06
CA GLN A 52 -8.06 -3.56 18.77
C GLN A 52 -6.89 -3.79 17.80
N PHE A 53 -7.14 -4.35 16.63
CA PHE A 53 -6.08 -4.79 15.73
C PHE A 53 -6.34 -4.42 14.28
N ALA A 54 -5.25 -4.10 13.57
CA ALA A 54 -5.17 -4.13 12.12
C ALA A 54 -4.16 -5.19 11.67
N VAL A 55 -4.46 -5.89 10.59
CA VAL A 55 -3.58 -6.92 10.01
C VAL A 55 -3.28 -6.59 8.56
N PHE A 56 -1.99 -6.62 8.25
CA PHE A 56 -1.44 -6.33 6.94
C PHE A 56 -0.75 -7.54 6.35
N HIS A 57 -0.82 -7.69 5.03
CA HIS A 57 -0.05 -8.70 4.31
C HIS A 57 0.89 -8.10 3.25
N ASN A 58 2.07 -8.70 3.09
CA ASN A 58 2.94 -8.44 1.95
C ASN A 58 3.42 -9.76 1.34
N PHE A 59 3.98 -9.68 0.13
CA PHE A 59 4.59 -10.81 -0.57
C PHE A 59 3.67 -12.05 -0.65
N LYS A 60 2.41 -11.84 -1.07
CA LYS A 60 1.39 -12.89 -1.18
C LYS A 60 1.12 -13.63 0.15
N GLY A 61 1.19 -12.91 1.27
CA GLY A 61 0.93 -13.48 2.60
C GLY A 61 2.15 -14.09 3.28
N ARG A 62 3.33 -14.11 2.65
CA ARG A 62 4.57 -14.56 3.31
C ARG A 62 5.00 -13.64 4.44
N VAL A 63 4.54 -12.40 4.43
CA VAL A 63 4.77 -11.45 5.51
C VAL A 63 3.40 -11.02 6.03
N VAL A 64 3.21 -11.15 7.33
CA VAL A 64 2.03 -10.67 8.04
C VAL A 64 2.46 -9.72 9.13
N THR A 65 1.80 -8.57 9.24
CA THR A 65 2.02 -7.62 10.33
C THR A 65 0.72 -7.38 11.04
N GLN A 66 0.70 -7.64 12.35
CA GLN A 66 -0.40 -7.24 13.23
C GLN A 66 0.01 -5.97 13.96
N VAL A 67 -0.87 -4.99 13.98
CA VAL A 67 -0.71 -3.73 14.71
C VAL A 67 -1.82 -3.64 15.76
N ASP A 68 -1.45 -3.48 17.03
CA ASP A 68 -2.38 -3.15 18.11
C ASP A 68 -2.70 -1.65 18.05
N LEU A 69 -3.98 -1.32 17.84
CA LEU A 69 -4.45 0.04 17.63
C LEU A 69 -4.64 0.84 18.92
N LYS A 70 -4.49 0.20 20.09
CA LYS A 70 -4.51 0.88 21.39
C LYS A 70 -3.12 1.32 21.82
N THR A 71 -2.10 0.61 21.39
CA THR A 71 -0.71 0.79 21.83
C THR A 71 0.26 1.17 20.72
N ASP A 72 -0.20 1.15 19.48
CA ASP A 72 0.59 1.26 18.25
C ASP A 72 1.70 0.20 18.13
N GLN A 73 1.71 -0.85 18.96
CA GLN A 73 2.71 -1.91 18.89
C GLN A 73 2.47 -2.79 17.68
N MET A 74 3.54 -3.21 17.01
CA MET A 74 3.47 -4.14 15.89
C MET A 74 4.26 -5.42 16.13
N ILE A 75 3.71 -6.51 15.60
CA ILE A 75 4.37 -7.81 15.47
C ILE A 75 4.35 -8.17 13.99
N ARG A 76 5.53 -8.36 13.40
CA ARG A 76 5.71 -8.74 12.00
C ARG A 76 6.31 -10.14 11.91
N THR A 77 5.61 -11.04 11.25
CA THR A 77 6.05 -12.42 11.02
C THR A 77 6.39 -12.59 9.55
N THR A 78 7.57 -13.13 9.26
CA THR A 78 7.99 -13.54 7.90
C THR A 78 8.11 -15.05 7.86
N TYR A 79 7.47 -15.65 6.85
CA TYR A 79 7.70 -17.03 6.45
C TYR A 79 8.81 -17.07 5.38
N ILE A 80 9.90 -17.76 5.71
CA ILE A 80 11.08 -17.95 4.85
C ILE A 80 11.18 -19.45 4.61
N GLY A 81 11.05 -19.95 3.37
CA GLY A 81 11.12 -21.41 3.16
C GLY A 81 10.27 -21.92 2.01
N GLU A 82 10.39 -21.35 0.82
CA GLU A 82 9.94 -22.01 -0.41
C GLU A 82 11.04 -21.80 -1.44
N PRO A 83 11.66 -22.86 -1.99
CA PRO A 83 11.36 -24.31 -1.86
C PRO A 83 12.09 -25.06 -0.72
N PHE A 84 12.54 -24.40 0.35
CA PHE A 84 13.36 -24.99 1.44
C PHE A 84 12.60 -25.14 2.78
N ASP A 85 13.24 -25.68 3.82
CA ASP A 85 12.65 -25.85 5.15
C ASP A 85 12.10 -24.52 5.71
N PRO A 86 10.88 -24.52 6.31
CA PRO A 86 10.25 -23.32 6.81
C PRO A 86 10.95 -22.77 8.06
N GLU A 87 11.37 -21.51 7.97
CA GLU A 87 11.82 -20.68 9.09
C GLU A 87 10.87 -19.49 9.29
N TYR A 88 10.72 -19.10 10.56
CA TYR A 88 9.90 -17.96 10.97
C TYR A 88 10.79 -16.88 11.57
N GLN A 89 10.69 -15.67 11.03
CA GLN A 89 11.26 -14.49 11.67
C GLN A 89 10.13 -13.66 12.29
N ILE A 90 10.20 -13.43 13.60
CA ILE A 90 9.26 -12.58 14.33
C ILE A 90 9.99 -11.30 14.75
N LEU A 91 9.41 -10.17 14.37
CA LEU A 91 9.96 -8.84 14.58
C LEU A 91 8.96 -7.99 15.38
N PHE A 92 9.46 -7.15 16.28
CA PHE A 92 8.66 -6.28 17.13
C PHE A 92 9.00 -4.80 16.88
N GLY A 93 7.98 -3.94 16.90
CA GLY A 93 8.18 -2.50 16.72
C GLY A 93 6.96 -1.69 17.10
N SER A 94 6.88 -0.47 16.58
CA SER A 94 5.75 0.44 16.80
C SER A 94 5.43 1.24 15.57
N CYS A 95 4.14 1.51 15.34
CA CYS A 95 3.65 2.34 14.27
C CYS A 95 3.42 3.78 14.75
N ALA A 96 3.53 4.76 13.87
CA ALA A 96 3.22 6.14 14.22
C ALA A 96 1.74 6.42 13.92
N ASN A 97 0.95 6.73 14.96
CA ASN A 97 -0.45 7.16 14.85
C ASN A 97 -1.35 6.17 14.08
N ALA A 98 -1.28 4.87 14.37
CA ALA A 98 -1.89 3.85 13.52
C ALA A 98 -3.39 4.06 13.33
N ASN A 99 -4.11 4.32 14.43
CA ASN A 99 -5.55 4.53 14.39
C ASN A 99 -5.95 5.73 13.52
N THR A 100 -5.21 6.85 13.63
CA THR A 100 -5.46 8.05 12.81
C THR A 100 -5.23 7.77 11.34
N THR A 101 -4.12 7.11 10.98
CA THR A 101 -3.82 6.77 9.58
C THR A 101 -4.89 5.86 8.99
N LEU A 102 -5.34 4.83 9.71
CA LEU A 102 -6.41 3.93 9.25
C LEU A 102 -7.75 4.65 9.07
N SER A 103 -8.06 5.60 9.97
CA SER A 103 -9.30 6.38 9.89
C SER A 103 -9.32 7.29 8.65
N LEU A 104 -8.16 7.85 8.27
CA LEU A 104 -8.02 8.62 7.04
C LEU A 104 -8.26 7.75 5.80
N TRP A 105 -7.75 6.52 5.77
CA TRP A 105 -7.97 5.61 4.66
C TRP A 105 -9.45 5.25 4.46
N LEU A 106 -10.16 4.99 5.56
CA LEU A 106 -11.60 4.72 5.50
C LEU A 106 -12.35 5.94 4.95
N THR A 107 -11.96 7.14 5.36
CA THR A 107 -12.57 8.39 4.89
C THR A 107 -12.33 8.60 3.39
N GLU A 108 -11.11 8.37 2.90
CA GLU A 108 -10.78 8.45 1.48
C GLU A 108 -11.59 7.44 0.65
N GLN A 109 -11.71 6.20 1.11
CA GLN A 109 -12.51 5.18 0.44
C GLN A 109 -14.01 5.55 0.34
N GLN A 110 -14.55 6.17 1.39
CA GLN A 110 -15.94 6.66 1.39
C GLN A 110 -16.15 7.84 0.43
N LEU A 111 -15.16 8.73 0.31
CA LEU A 111 -15.21 9.84 -0.65
C LEU A 111 -15.14 9.34 -2.10
N ASP A 112 -14.34 8.29 -2.35
CA ASP A 112 -14.21 7.68 -3.66
C ASP A 112 -15.42 6.79 -4.04
N ASN A 113 -16.19 6.31 -3.06
CA ASN A 113 -17.41 5.54 -3.27
C ASN A 113 -18.54 5.93 -2.28
N PRO A 114 -19.28 7.01 -2.55
CA PRO A 114 -20.24 7.62 -1.61
C PRO A 114 -21.55 6.82 -1.40
N THR A 115 -21.62 5.58 -1.90
CA THR A 115 -22.83 4.73 -1.84
C THR A 115 -22.74 3.59 -0.82
N LEU A 116 -21.66 3.54 -0.03
CA LEU A 116 -21.48 2.65 1.13
C LEU A 116 -21.59 3.42 2.45
#